data_AF-A0A6N9PTF8-F1
#
_entry.id   AF-A0A6N9PTF8-F1
#
_cell.length_a   1.000
_cell.length_b   1.000
_cell.length_c   1.000
_cell.angle_alpha   90.00
_cell.angle_beta   90.00
_cell.angle_gamma   90.00
#
_symmetry.space_group_name_H-M   'P 1'
#
loop_
_entity.id
_entity.type
_entity.pdbx_description
1 polymer ?
#
loop_
_entity_poly.entity_id
_entity_poly.type
_entity_poly.pdbx_seq_one_letter_code
_entity_poly.pdbx_strand_id
1 'polypeptide(L)'
;MESSLQSGICFSPDIVNRLNDLAFQIDRRIFLFAYYEPKPYREDESWHARFCTAVINLYGLLKDCGPFLGAVLNDLKEDWHTQNVCDGYYQLLADSSAFRSIFCHNCSRKLQLNEEYYSNAEAYVLSHIYVDLPLQDLGPTHWKALLQALTISANSFADDLESALNVLIHSTDAHKRNNATKFWIKQIADSYQRNPNYLLHTMSALYQWYLENGGVKPKCHSGTSLRTQTTLWLRGLYEKDPERNWYQRWLSADGSGLESTNLYHILWDWPAKWAMWNDCDEIECDEPPLPGGPFFRILAYDVDQYAGYPQRGYDPQLSYDDRS
;
A
#
# COMPACT_ATOMS: atom_id res chain seq x y z
N MET A 1 36.24 -1.97 9.68
CA MET A 1 35.04 -1.36 10.28
C MET A 1 33.87 -1.92 9.52
N GLU A 2 33.04 -2.73 10.16
CA GLU A 2 31.77 -3.16 9.59
C GLU A 2 30.81 -1.97 9.71
N SER A 3 30.39 -1.41 8.57
CA SER A 3 29.34 -0.38 8.53
C SER A 3 28.02 -1.02 8.97
N SER A 4 27.39 -0.51 10.04
CA SER A 4 26.06 -0.97 10.46
C SER A 4 25.01 -0.54 9.44
N LEU A 5 24.26 -1.50 8.89
CA LEU A 5 23.03 -1.24 8.14
C LEU A 5 21.99 -0.65 9.08
N GLN A 6 21.34 0.45 8.68
CA GLN A 6 20.26 1.07 9.44
C GLN A 6 18.90 0.87 8.76
N SER A 7 17.87 0.66 9.58
CA SER A 7 16.49 0.48 9.14
C SER A 7 15.81 1.82 8.86
N GLY A 8 15.71 2.17 7.58
CA GLY A 8 15.00 3.36 7.12
C GLY A 8 15.72 4.68 7.41
N ILE A 9 15.46 5.67 6.56
CA ILE A 9 15.96 7.04 6.67
C ILE A 9 14.77 7.97 6.41
N CYS A 10 14.70 9.09 7.13
CA CYS A 10 13.53 9.99 7.27
C CYS A 10 12.33 9.39 8.02
N PHE A 11 11.89 8.17 7.71
CA PHE A 11 10.81 7.47 8.41
C PHE A 11 11.24 6.07 8.84
N SER A 12 11.11 5.76 10.12
CA SER A 12 11.35 4.42 10.64
C SER A 12 10.08 3.56 10.56
N PRO A 13 10.21 2.23 10.45
CA PRO A 13 9.08 1.31 10.58
C PRO A 13 8.29 1.51 11.89
N ASP A 14 8.98 1.85 12.99
CA ASP A 14 8.34 2.03 14.29
C ASP A 14 7.36 3.20 14.32
N ILE A 15 7.68 4.33 13.67
CA ILE A 15 6.77 5.47 13.55
C ILE A 15 5.53 5.07 12.75
N VAL A 16 5.72 4.31 11.66
CA VAL A 16 4.62 3.84 10.82
C VAL A 16 3.71 2.87 11.56
N ASN A 17 4.28 1.95 12.34
CA ASN A 17 3.51 1.03 13.19
C ASN A 17 2.71 1.80 14.24
N ARG A 18 3.34 2.75 14.94
CA ARG A 18 2.65 3.61 15.92
C ARG A 18 1.47 4.37 15.32
N LEU A 19 1.65 4.95 14.14
CA LEU A 19 0.58 5.67 13.43
C LEU A 19 -0.56 4.73 13.02
N ASN A 20 -0.25 3.52 12.52
CA ASN A 20 -1.25 2.51 12.22
C ASN A 20 -1.99 2.03 13.47
N ASP A 21 -1.31 1.88 14.62
CA ASP A 21 -1.94 1.50 15.88
C ASP A 21 -2.93 2.58 16.37
N LEU A 22 -2.61 3.86 16.16
CA LEU A 22 -3.54 4.95 16.45
C LEU A 22 -4.77 4.92 15.52
N ALA A 23 -4.56 4.68 14.22
CA ALA A 23 -5.67 4.46 13.29
C ALA A 23 -6.55 3.29 13.73
N PHE A 24 -5.95 2.18 14.16
CA PHE A 24 -6.66 1.01 14.65
C PHE A 24 -7.48 1.28 15.92
N GLN A 25 -7.02 2.16 16.81
CA GLN A 25 -7.79 2.58 17.99
C GLN A 25 -9.04 3.40 17.64
N ILE A 26 -9.03 4.11 16.51
CA ILE A 26 -10.22 4.82 16.01
C ILE A 26 -11.26 3.81 15.57
N ASP A 27 -10.84 2.86 14.74
CA ASP A 27 -11.63 1.74 14.28
C ASP A 27 -10.70 0.61 13.80
N ARG A 28 -10.99 -0.64 14.20
CA ARG A 28 -10.15 -1.80 13.88
C ARG A 28 -10.02 -2.10 12.38
N ARG A 29 -10.84 -1.46 11.54
CA ARG A 29 -10.92 -1.66 10.09
C ARG A 29 -10.00 -0.73 9.30
N ILE A 30 -9.48 0.33 9.92
CA ILE A 30 -8.71 1.36 9.21
C ILE A 30 -7.21 1.24 9.49
N PHE A 31 -6.42 1.75 8.55
CA PHE A 31 -4.97 1.89 8.66
C PHE A 31 -4.51 3.06 7.79
N LEU A 32 -3.28 3.53 8.01
CA LEU A 32 -2.67 4.62 7.24
C LEU A 32 -1.75 4.09 6.14
N PHE A 33 -0.92 3.10 6.46
CA PHE A 33 0.11 2.59 5.55
C PHE A 33 0.13 1.06 5.55
N ALA A 34 0.05 0.42 4.38
CA ALA A 34 0.15 -1.03 4.23
C ALA A 34 1.56 -1.45 3.82
N TYR A 35 2.12 -2.48 4.47
CA TYR A 35 3.37 -3.17 4.08
C TYR A 35 4.60 -2.28 3.93
N TYR A 36 4.76 -1.28 4.79
CA TYR A 36 5.92 -0.41 4.69
C TYR A 36 7.21 -1.14 5.09
N GLU A 37 8.07 -1.38 4.11
CA GLU A 37 9.40 -1.94 4.29
C GLU A 37 10.44 -0.97 3.68
N PRO A 38 11.04 -0.07 4.47
CA PRO A 38 11.96 0.92 3.94
C PRO A 38 13.26 0.28 3.47
N LYS A 39 13.82 0.80 2.38
CA LYS A 39 15.15 0.39 1.94
C LYS A 39 16.18 0.75 3.01
N PRO A 40 17.06 -0.20 3.36
CA PRO A 40 18.14 0.07 4.29
C PRO A 40 19.16 1.00 3.65
N TYR A 41 19.94 1.68 4.48
CA TYR A 41 21.07 2.50 4.04
C TYR A 41 22.29 2.24 4.92
N ARG A 42 23.46 2.67 4.46
CA ARG A 42 24.70 2.53 5.23
C ARG A 42 25.25 3.89 5.65
N GLU A 43 25.80 3.95 6.86
CA GLU A 43 26.42 5.17 7.40
C GLU A 43 27.73 5.58 6.71
N ASP A 44 28.29 4.76 5.82
CA ASP A 44 29.47 5.09 5.02
C ASP A 44 29.11 5.59 3.60
N GLU A 45 27.83 5.57 3.21
CA GLU A 45 27.37 6.07 1.91
C GLU A 45 27.47 7.59 1.80
N SER A 46 27.59 8.11 0.57
CA SER A 46 27.60 9.55 0.33
C SER A 46 26.28 10.21 0.74
N TRP A 47 26.31 11.49 1.11
CA TRP A 47 25.09 12.23 1.47
C TRP A 47 24.04 12.24 0.36
N HIS A 48 24.48 12.31 -0.90
CA HIS A 48 23.60 12.18 -2.06
C HIS A 48 22.91 10.81 -2.10
N ALA A 49 23.64 9.71 -1.92
CA ALA A 49 23.06 8.36 -1.92
C ALA A 49 22.04 8.16 -0.78
N ARG A 50 22.34 8.71 0.42
CA ARG A 50 21.40 8.70 1.55
C ARG A 50 20.15 9.51 1.26
N PHE A 51 20.30 10.70 0.69
CA PHE A 51 19.17 11.53 0.26
C PHE A 51 18.28 10.82 -0.77
N CYS A 52 18.88 10.18 -1.79
CA CYS A 52 18.13 9.38 -2.76
C CYS A 52 17.34 8.24 -2.08
N THR A 53 17.96 7.55 -1.11
CA THR A 53 17.29 6.47 -0.36
C THR A 53 16.13 7.00 0.46
N ALA A 54 16.29 8.16 1.11
CA ALA A 54 15.22 8.86 1.82
C ALA A 54 14.04 9.25 0.92
N VAL A 55 14.32 9.81 -0.24
CA VAL A 55 13.30 10.15 -1.24
C VAL A 55 12.53 8.89 -1.68
N ILE A 56 13.24 7.79 -1.97
CA ILE A 56 12.61 6.53 -2.38
C ILE A 56 11.73 5.98 -1.26
N ASN A 57 12.22 5.99 -0.01
CA ASN A 57 11.47 5.49 1.15
C ASN A 57 10.24 6.35 1.45
N LEU A 58 10.34 7.68 1.34
CA LEU A 58 9.21 8.59 1.57
C LEU A 58 8.17 8.46 0.46
N TYR A 59 8.60 8.39 -0.81
CA TYR A 59 7.68 8.12 -1.92
C TYR A 59 6.99 6.76 -1.75
N GLY A 60 7.75 5.71 -1.41
CA GLY A 60 7.22 4.38 -1.16
C GLY A 60 6.18 4.39 -0.04
N LEU A 61 6.44 5.12 1.05
CA LEU A 61 5.47 5.29 2.15
C LEU A 61 4.18 5.97 1.67
N LEU A 62 4.29 7.17 1.11
CA LEU A 62 3.13 8.01 0.79
C LEU A 62 2.35 7.53 -0.44
N LYS A 63 3.05 7.03 -1.46
CA LYS A 63 2.45 6.64 -2.73
C LYS A 63 2.15 5.15 -2.83
N ASP A 64 3.06 4.30 -2.38
CA ASP A 64 2.93 2.85 -2.57
C ASP A 64 2.29 2.17 -1.36
N CYS A 65 2.50 2.68 -0.14
CA CYS A 65 1.94 2.09 1.09
C CYS A 65 0.65 2.78 1.57
N GLY A 66 0.53 4.09 1.36
CA GLY A 66 -0.65 4.88 1.73
C GLY A 66 -1.30 5.68 0.60
N PRO A 67 -1.53 5.13 -0.61
CA PRO A 67 -2.04 5.88 -1.78
C PRO A 67 -3.38 6.60 -1.56
N PHE A 68 -4.19 6.14 -0.60
CA PHE A 68 -5.49 6.73 -0.25
C PHE A 68 -5.39 7.86 0.77
N LEU A 69 -4.25 8.03 1.44
CA LEU A 69 -4.10 8.94 2.58
C LEU A 69 -4.44 10.39 2.22
N GLY A 70 -3.99 10.88 1.06
CA GLY A 70 -4.32 12.24 0.62
C GLY A 70 -5.82 12.50 0.44
N ALA A 71 -6.58 11.50 0.02
CA ALA A 71 -8.04 11.62 -0.11
C ALA A 71 -8.71 11.64 1.28
N VAL A 72 -8.25 10.78 2.19
CA VAL A 72 -8.66 10.75 3.59
C VAL A 72 -8.39 12.10 4.26
N LEU A 73 -7.16 12.61 4.20
CA LEU A 73 -6.79 13.88 4.82
C LEU A 73 -7.57 15.07 4.27
N ASN A 74 -7.84 15.09 2.96
CA ASN A 74 -8.58 16.18 2.34
C ASN A 74 -10.07 16.20 2.71
N ASP A 75 -10.68 15.05 2.94
CA ASP A 75 -12.07 14.97 3.41
C ASP A 75 -12.18 15.41 4.88
N LEU A 76 -11.16 15.08 5.68
CA LEU A 76 -11.14 15.35 7.12
C LEU A 76 -10.64 16.76 7.49
N LYS A 77 -10.15 17.54 6.51
CA LYS A 77 -9.43 18.81 6.75
C LYS A 77 -10.24 19.87 7.49
N GLU A 78 -11.52 20.03 7.14
CA GLU A 78 -12.39 21.05 7.74
C GLU A 78 -12.86 20.59 9.12
N ASP A 79 -13.10 19.28 9.23
CA ASP A 79 -13.79 18.70 10.34
C ASP A 79 -12.87 18.41 11.53
N TRP A 80 -11.60 18.08 11.28
CA TRP A 80 -10.63 17.71 12.32
C TRP A 80 -9.37 18.56 12.30
N HIS A 81 -9.46 19.75 11.70
CA HIS A 81 -8.33 20.69 11.62
C HIS A 81 -7.07 20.08 10.98
N THR A 82 -7.24 19.09 10.10
CA THR A 82 -6.12 18.40 9.43
C THR A 82 -5.61 19.15 8.21
N GLN A 83 -5.91 20.45 8.06
CA GLN A 83 -5.45 21.26 6.93
C GLN A 83 -3.92 21.25 6.83
N ASN A 84 -3.22 21.50 7.94
CA ASN A 84 -1.76 21.49 7.97
C ASN A 84 -1.19 20.10 7.64
N VAL A 85 -1.84 19.03 8.12
CA VAL A 85 -1.46 17.63 7.83
C VAL A 85 -1.63 17.34 6.33
N CYS A 86 -2.74 17.79 5.76
CA CYS A 86 -3.07 17.63 4.35
C CYS A 86 -2.06 18.35 3.45
N ASP A 87 -1.75 19.61 3.76
CA ASP A 87 -0.77 20.41 3.03
C ASP A 87 0.63 19.80 3.16
N GLY A 88 1.02 19.36 4.36
CA GLY A 88 2.27 18.65 4.61
C GLY A 88 2.37 17.34 3.80
N TYR A 89 1.30 16.56 3.74
CA TYR A 89 1.23 15.34 2.92
C TYR A 89 1.47 15.65 1.43
N TYR A 90 0.74 16.61 0.86
CA TYR A 90 0.85 16.91 -0.56
C TYR A 90 2.21 17.51 -0.91
N GLN A 91 2.78 18.34 -0.02
CA GLN A 91 4.12 18.88 -0.20
C GLN A 91 5.18 17.77 -0.19
N LEU A 92 5.19 16.90 0.83
CA LEU A 92 6.12 15.78 0.90
C LEU A 92 5.98 14.81 -0.29
N LEU A 93 4.76 14.55 -0.74
CA LEU A 93 4.51 13.72 -1.91
C LEU A 93 5.02 14.39 -3.20
N ALA A 94 4.81 15.70 -3.36
CA ALA A 94 5.30 16.44 -4.52
C ALA A 94 6.83 16.45 -4.58
N ASP A 95 7.48 16.76 -3.45
CA ASP A 95 8.95 16.82 -3.34
C ASP A 95 9.57 15.44 -3.61
N SER A 96 9.08 14.41 -2.93
CA SER A 96 9.58 13.03 -3.11
C SER A 96 9.32 12.50 -4.52
N SER A 97 8.18 12.84 -5.14
CA SER A 97 7.88 12.46 -6.53
C SER A 97 8.81 13.13 -7.53
N ALA A 98 9.09 14.41 -7.36
CA ALA A 98 10.00 15.17 -8.22
C ALA A 98 11.41 14.57 -8.21
N PHE A 99 11.98 14.40 -7.02
CA PHE A 99 13.31 13.81 -6.87
C PHE A 99 13.36 12.35 -7.34
N ARG A 100 12.34 11.52 -7.02
CA ARG A 100 12.29 10.13 -7.50
C ARG A 100 12.26 10.05 -9.01
N SER A 101 11.49 10.89 -9.69
CA SER A 101 11.47 10.95 -11.16
C SER A 101 12.86 11.25 -11.73
N ILE A 102 13.55 12.26 -11.18
CA ILE A 102 14.90 12.65 -11.61
C ILE A 102 15.90 11.51 -11.39
N PHE A 103 15.95 10.92 -10.20
CA PHE A 103 16.97 9.94 -9.85
C PHE A 103 16.70 8.54 -10.42
N CYS A 104 15.44 8.11 -10.49
CA CYS A 104 15.08 6.71 -10.75
C CYS A 104 14.59 6.45 -12.18
N HIS A 105 14.13 7.48 -12.90
CA HIS A 105 13.55 7.33 -14.24
C HIS A 105 14.40 7.95 -15.35
N ASN A 106 15.64 8.34 -15.02
CA ASN A 106 16.60 8.95 -15.94
C ASN A 106 15.95 10.14 -16.71
N CYS A 107 15.17 10.94 -15.97
CA CYS A 107 14.46 12.09 -16.52
C CYS A 107 15.46 13.12 -17.04
N SER A 108 15.63 13.17 -18.36
CA SER A 108 16.46 14.18 -19.00
C SER A 108 15.75 15.53 -18.96
N ARG A 109 16.46 16.57 -18.47
CA ARG A 109 16.00 17.97 -18.53
C ARG A 109 15.77 18.47 -19.95
N LYS A 110 16.31 17.77 -20.96
CA LYS A 110 16.09 18.11 -22.38
C LYS A 110 14.64 17.85 -22.84
N LEU A 111 13.85 17.09 -22.08
CA LEU A 111 12.47 16.77 -22.42
C LEU A 111 11.53 17.68 -21.64
N GLN A 112 10.69 18.44 -22.35
CA GLN A 112 9.76 19.40 -21.76
C GLN A 112 8.80 18.77 -20.74
N LEU A 113 8.43 17.49 -20.93
CA LEU A 113 7.58 16.74 -20.00
C LEU A 113 8.19 16.56 -18.60
N ASN A 114 9.52 16.76 -18.45
CA ASN A 114 10.20 16.65 -17.17
C ASN A 114 10.39 18.00 -16.46
N GLU A 115 10.04 19.12 -17.09
CA GLU A 115 10.33 20.46 -16.57
C GLU A 115 9.67 20.72 -15.21
N GLU A 116 8.46 20.20 -15.00
CA GLU A 116 7.76 20.30 -13.72
C GLU A 116 8.53 19.60 -12.58
N TYR A 117 9.09 18.42 -12.83
CA TYR A 117 9.86 17.70 -11.82
C TYR A 117 11.15 18.45 -11.46
N TYR A 118 11.84 19.03 -12.45
CA TYR A 118 13.02 19.85 -12.18
C TYR A 118 12.66 21.13 -11.44
N SER A 119 11.58 21.82 -11.85
CA SER A 119 11.12 23.05 -11.20
C SER A 119 10.76 22.82 -9.74
N ASN A 120 10.04 21.74 -9.43
CA ASN A 120 9.68 21.39 -8.05
C ASN A 120 10.90 21.00 -7.22
N ALA A 121 11.82 20.21 -7.77
CA ALA A 121 13.06 19.85 -7.08
C ALA A 121 13.95 21.06 -6.81
N GLU A 122 14.08 21.98 -7.76
CA GLU A 122 14.86 23.22 -7.63
C GLU A 122 14.20 24.20 -6.65
N ALA A 123 12.87 24.31 -6.65
CA ALA A 123 12.12 25.07 -5.65
C ALA A 123 12.33 24.53 -4.23
N TYR A 124 12.38 23.21 -4.06
CA TYR A 124 12.72 22.57 -2.79
C TYR A 124 14.16 22.93 -2.36
N VAL A 125 15.13 22.85 -3.29
CA VAL A 125 16.53 23.21 -3.00
C VAL A 125 16.64 24.67 -2.56
N LEU A 126 16.05 25.58 -3.32
CA LEU A 126 16.09 27.01 -3.05
C LEU A 126 15.45 27.35 -1.70
N SER A 127 14.31 26.73 -1.36
CA SER A 127 13.58 27.03 -0.12
C SER A 127 14.28 26.54 1.15
N HIS A 128 15.13 25.51 1.08
CA HIS A 128 15.75 24.91 2.26
C HIS A 128 17.22 25.25 2.45
N ILE A 129 17.98 25.44 1.37
CA ILE A 129 19.41 25.77 1.47
C ILE A 129 19.77 27.13 0.89
N TYR A 130 18.82 27.85 0.29
CA TYR A 130 18.99 29.19 -0.28
C TYR A 130 20.10 29.27 -1.33
N VAL A 131 20.24 28.20 -2.12
CA VAL A 131 21.23 28.09 -3.19
C VAL A 131 20.53 27.94 -4.53
N ASP A 132 20.85 28.83 -5.46
CA ASP A 132 20.43 28.76 -6.86
C ASP A 132 21.52 28.05 -7.68
N LEU A 133 21.61 26.74 -7.52
CA LEU A 133 22.52 25.87 -8.28
C LEU A 133 21.73 24.74 -8.94
N PRO A 134 22.12 24.33 -10.17
CA PRO A 134 21.61 23.10 -10.76
C PRO A 134 21.88 21.89 -9.86
N LEU A 135 20.96 20.92 -9.84
CA LEU A 135 21.07 19.71 -9.01
C LEU A 135 22.42 18.97 -9.17
N GLN A 136 22.97 18.95 -10.37
CA GLN A 136 24.26 18.29 -10.67
C GLN A 136 25.48 18.96 -10.01
N ASP A 137 25.35 20.23 -9.62
CA ASP A 137 26.42 21.03 -9.03
C ASP A 137 26.35 21.06 -7.49
N LEU A 138 25.37 20.37 -6.90
CA LEU A 138 25.23 20.24 -5.46
C LEU A 138 26.34 19.36 -4.86
N GLY A 139 27.12 19.95 -3.96
CA GLY A 139 28.15 19.26 -3.19
C GLY A 139 27.64 18.50 -1.95
N PRO A 140 28.51 17.75 -1.26
CA PRO A 140 28.13 16.91 -0.12
C PRO A 140 27.43 17.66 1.03
N THR A 141 27.82 18.91 1.29
CA THR A 141 27.21 19.75 2.34
C THR A 141 25.77 20.13 2.01
N HIS A 142 25.47 20.41 0.75
CA HIS A 142 24.12 20.71 0.29
C HIS A 142 23.21 19.49 0.45
N TRP A 143 23.66 18.31 -0.02
CA TRP A 143 22.88 17.07 0.12
C TRP A 143 22.62 16.70 1.58
N LYS A 144 23.60 16.93 2.47
CA LYS A 144 23.40 16.75 3.91
C LYS A 144 22.31 17.67 4.46
N ALA A 145 22.35 18.95 4.12
CA ALA A 145 21.36 19.92 4.58
C ALA A 145 19.94 19.62 4.03
N LEU A 146 19.84 19.22 2.75
CA LEU A 146 18.57 18.79 2.15
C LEU A 146 18.00 17.54 2.82
N LEU A 147 18.85 16.56 3.15
CA LEU A 147 18.43 15.37 3.89
C LEU A 147 17.92 15.73 5.30
N GLN A 148 18.60 16.65 5.99
CA GLN A 148 18.17 17.13 7.31
C GLN A 148 16.83 17.83 7.22
N ALA A 149 16.64 18.71 6.24
CA ALA A 149 15.37 19.38 5.98
C ALA A 149 14.25 18.37 5.70
N LEU A 150 14.47 17.40 4.81
CA LEU A 150 13.50 16.36 4.48
C LEU A 150 13.11 15.55 5.72
N THR A 151 14.08 15.23 6.57
CA THR A 151 13.83 14.50 7.83
C THR A 151 12.99 15.34 8.80
N ILE A 152 13.24 16.64 8.90
CA ILE A 152 12.45 17.55 9.74
C ILE A 152 11.01 17.63 9.23
N SER A 153 10.81 17.83 7.93
CA SER A 153 9.47 17.89 7.33
C SER A 153 8.71 16.56 7.50
N ALA A 154 9.42 15.43 7.33
CA ALA A 154 8.88 14.10 7.57
C ALA A 154 8.41 13.91 9.03
N ASN A 155 9.25 14.26 10.00
CA ASN A 155 8.90 14.15 11.41
C ASN A 155 7.75 15.10 11.80
N SER A 156 7.77 16.34 11.32
CA SER A 156 6.67 17.29 11.54
C SER A 156 5.35 16.75 11.03
N PHE A 157 5.35 16.18 9.81
CA PHE A 157 4.16 15.54 9.26
C PHE A 157 3.68 14.36 10.11
N ALA A 158 4.60 13.52 10.61
CA ALA A 158 4.26 12.41 11.49
C ALA A 158 3.61 12.89 12.80
N ASP A 159 4.18 13.91 13.43
CA ASP A 159 3.69 14.49 14.69
C ASP A 159 2.33 15.17 14.49
N ASP A 160 2.14 15.91 13.39
CA ASP A 160 0.87 16.54 13.04
C ASP A 160 -0.21 15.48 12.76
N LEU A 161 0.15 14.40 12.06
CA LEU A 161 -0.74 13.28 11.78
C LEU A 161 -1.13 12.56 13.08
N GLU A 162 -0.18 12.28 13.97
CA GLU A 162 -0.43 11.68 15.28
C GLU A 162 -1.36 12.55 16.13
N SER A 163 -1.14 13.87 16.15
CA SER A 163 -2.02 14.81 16.84
C SER A 163 -3.45 14.75 16.29
N ALA A 164 -3.61 14.72 14.96
CA ALA A 164 -4.92 14.60 14.32
C ALA A 164 -5.65 13.28 14.65
N LEU A 165 -4.93 12.15 14.64
CA LEU A 165 -5.50 10.86 15.05
C LEU A 165 -5.96 10.89 16.51
N ASN A 166 -5.16 11.48 17.39
CA ASN A 166 -5.50 11.61 18.80
C ASN A 166 -6.76 12.46 19.01
N VAL A 167 -6.93 13.57 18.27
CA VAL A 167 -8.16 14.36 18.32
C VAL A 167 -9.38 13.51 17.95
N LEU A 168 -9.25 12.65 16.94
CA LEU A 168 -10.33 11.77 16.53
C LEU A 168 -10.64 10.68 17.57
N ILE A 169 -9.62 10.02 18.10
CA ILE A 169 -9.77 8.97 19.14
C ILE A 169 -10.57 9.52 20.31
N HIS A 170 -10.24 10.74 20.76
CA HIS A 170 -10.86 11.37 21.92
C HIS A 170 -12.12 12.19 21.60
N SER A 171 -12.58 12.18 20.34
CA SER A 171 -13.80 12.89 19.95
C SER A 171 -15.03 12.25 20.60
N THR A 172 -15.84 13.07 21.27
CA THR A 172 -17.14 12.64 21.83
C THR A 172 -18.24 12.55 20.76
N ASP A 173 -18.00 13.07 19.56
CA ASP A 173 -18.95 13.03 18.45
C ASP A 173 -18.88 11.69 17.70
N ALA A 174 -19.70 10.74 18.16
CA ALA A 174 -19.79 9.40 17.56
C ALA A 174 -20.26 9.44 16.10
N HIS A 175 -21.12 10.38 15.72
CA HIS A 175 -21.61 10.49 14.36
C HIS A 175 -20.47 10.90 13.41
N LYS A 176 -19.69 11.90 13.82
CA LYS A 176 -18.53 12.37 13.05
C LYS A 176 -17.46 11.29 12.89
N ARG A 177 -17.11 10.58 13.97
CA ARG A 177 -16.17 9.45 13.91
C ARG A 177 -16.66 8.34 12.98
N ASN A 178 -17.94 7.99 13.04
CA ASN A 178 -18.53 6.96 12.17
C ASN A 178 -18.51 7.36 10.69
N ASN A 179 -18.82 8.62 10.37
CA ASN A 179 -18.81 9.11 8.99
C ASN A 179 -17.40 9.08 8.40
N ALA A 180 -16.42 9.53 9.15
CA ALA A 180 -15.04 9.49 8.70
C ALA A 180 -14.51 8.07 8.57
N THR A 181 -14.86 7.17 9.47
CA THR A 181 -14.51 5.75 9.36
C THR A 181 -15.08 5.14 8.08
N LYS A 182 -16.36 5.41 7.78
CA LYS A 182 -17.01 5.00 6.52
C LYS A 182 -16.25 5.53 5.31
N PHE A 183 -15.93 6.82 5.31
CA PHE A 183 -15.19 7.44 4.22
C PHE A 183 -13.79 6.82 4.07
N TRP A 184 -13.09 6.60 5.16
CA TRP A 184 -11.74 6.03 5.16
C TRP A 184 -11.72 4.60 4.59
N ILE A 185 -12.66 3.74 5.04
CA ILE A 185 -12.84 2.39 4.48
C ILE A 185 -13.15 2.48 2.97
N LYS A 186 -13.98 3.44 2.57
CA LYS A 186 -14.29 3.70 1.16
C LYS A 186 -13.02 4.06 0.37
N GLN A 187 -12.14 4.92 0.89
CA GLN A 187 -10.89 5.27 0.20
C GLN A 187 -9.91 4.11 0.12
N ILE A 188 -9.81 3.27 1.16
CA ILE A 188 -9.00 2.05 1.14
C ILE A 188 -9.52 1.11 0.04
N ALA A 189 -10.83 0.85 0.00
CA ALA A 189 -11.47 0.00 -1.00
C ALA A 189 -11.27 0.53 -2.43
N ASP A 190 -11.45 1.84 -2.65
CA ASP A 190 -11.31 2.47 -3.97
C ASP A 190 -9.86 2.36 -4.46
N SER A 191 -8.89 2.58 -3.57
CA SER A 191 -7.47 2.46 -3.89
C SER A 191 -7.09 1.05 -4.34
N TYR A 192 -7.56 0.03 -3.62
CA TYR A 192 -7.34 -1.37 -4.00
C TYR A 192 -8.08 -1.75 -5.30
N GLN A 193 -9.28 -1.20 -5.54
CA GLN A 193 -10.02 -1.40 -6.79
C GLN A 193 -9.38 -0.70 -8.00
N ARG A 194 -8.62 0.37 -7.80
CA ARG A 194 -7.92 1.06 -8.89
C ARG A 194 -6.55 0.47 -9.19
N ASN A 195 -6.00 -0.33 -8.29
CA ASN A 195 -4.66 -0.89 -8.43
C ASN A 195 -4.66 -2.44 -8.32
N PRO A 196 -5.00 -3.15 -9.41
CA PRO A 196 -5.03 -4.61 -9.46
C PRO A 196 -3.68 -5.26 -9.10
N ASN A 197 -2.58 -4.50 -9.17
CA ASN A 197 -1.26 -5.01 -8.88
C ASN A 197 -1.09 -5.38 -7.40
N TYR A 198 -1.71 -4.66 -6.46
CA TYR A 198 -1.65 -5.03 -5.05
C TYR A 198 -2.28 -6.39 -4.81
N LEU A 199 -3.48 -6.59 -5.37
CA LEU A 199 -4.16 -7.87 -5.29
C LEU A 199 -3.34 -8.99 -5.97
N LEU A 200 -2.74 -8.73 -7.13
CA LEU A 200 -1.92 -9.72 -7.82
C LEU A 200 -0.61 -10.06 -7.08
N HIS A 201 0.03 -9.12 -6.39
CA HIS A 201 1.20 -9.40 -5.56
C HIS A 201 0.84 -10.35 -4.43
N THR A 202 -0.26 -10.08 -3.74
CA THR A 202 -0.81 -10.97 -2.72
C THR A 202 -1.11 -12.36 -3.25
N MET A 203 -1.82 -12.44 -4.38
CA MET A 203 -2.13 -13.74 -4.99
C MET A 203 -0.86 -14.49 -5.38
N SER A 204 0.24 -13.78 -5.67
CA SER A 204 1.52 -14.40 -5.99
C SER A 204 2.18 -15.04 -4.77
N ALA A 205 2.03 -14.45 -3.59
CA ALA A 205 2.49 -15.06 -2.34
C ALA A 205 1.68 -16.32 -1.99
N LEU A 206 0.35 -16.27 -2.15
CA LEU A 206 -0.51 -17.46 -1.99
C LEU A 206 -0.12 -18.55 -3.00
N TYR A 207 0.03 -18.19 -4.27
CA TYR A 207 0.38 -19.14 -5.30
C TYR A 207 1.76 -19.76 -5.05
N GLN A 208 2.71 -18.98 -4.55
CA GLN A 208 4.01 -19.51 -4.11
C GLN A 208 3.84 -20.52 -2.98
N TRP A 209 3.04 -20.23 -1.96
CA TRP A 209 2.72 -21.18 -0.89
C TRP A 209 2.04 -22.46 -1.43
N TYR A 210 1.09 -22.33 -2.36
CA TYR A 210 0.43 -23.47 -3.02
C TYR A 210 1.47 -24.38 -3.71
N LEU A 211 2.42 -23.79 -4.46
CA LEU A 211 3.50 -24.55 -5.11
C LEU A 211 4.43 -25.24 -4.10
N GLU A 212 4.77 -24.55 -3.00
CA GLU A 212 5.61 -25.10 -1.93
C GLU A 212 4.94 -26.27 -1.20
N ASN A 213 3.60 -26.35 -1.22
CA ASN A 213 2.81 -27.41 -0.60
C ASN A 213 2.30 -28.48 -1.58
N GLY A 214 3.04 -28.70 -2.68
CA GLY A 214 2.73 -29.79 -3.64
C GLY A 214 1.75 -29.41 -4.74
N GLY A 215 1.41 -28.14 -4.86
CA GLY A 215 0.60 -27.60 -5.95
C GLY A 215 1.22 -27.79 -7.33
N VAL A 216 0.37 -27.86 -8.36
CA VAL A 216 0.79 -28.12 -9.73
C VAL A 216 1.06 -26.81 -10.46
N LYS A 217 2.26 -26.68 -11.05
CA LYS A 217 2.57 -25.54 -11.92
C LYS A 217 1.71 -25.59 -13.19
N PRO A 218 1.09 -24.47 -13.62
CA PRO A 218 0.48 -24.40 -14.93
C PRO A 218 1.56 -24.65 -15.98
N LYS A 219 1.19 -25.29 -17.10
CA LYS A 219 2.11 -25.56 -18.22
C LYS A 219 2.62 -24.23 -18.79
N CYS A 220 3.77 -23.78 -18.32
CA CYS A 220 4.42 -22.54 -18.75
C CYS A 220 5.82 -22.84 -19.29
N HIS A 221 6.29 -21.97 -20.19
CA HIS A 221 7.66 -22.06 -20.73
C HIS A 221 8.68 -21.78 -19.62
N SER A 222 9.85 -22.45 -19.69
CA SER A 222 10.97 -22.18 -18.79
C SER A 222 11.33 -20.69 -18.79
N GLY A 223 11.38 -20.06 -17.61
CA GLY A 223 11.72 -18.63 -17.46
C GLY A 223 10.53 -17.68 -17.29
N THR A 224 9.30 -18.16 -17.16
CA THR A 224 8.14 -17.31 -16.84
C THR A 224 8.20 -16.80 -15.40
N SER A 225 7.98 -15.50 -15.20
CA SER A 225 7.97 -14.87 -13.87
C SER A 225 6.88 -15.45 -12.96
N LEU A 226 7.08 -15.42 -11.63
CA LEU A 226 6.06 -15.84 -10.65
C LEU A 226 4.72 -15.13 -10.90
N ARG A 227 4.76 -13.82 -11.12
CA ARG A 227 3.59 -13.00 -11.44
C ARG A 227 2.80 -13.51 -12.66
N THR A 228 3.50 -13.93 -13.71
CA THR A 228 2.86 -14.53 -14.91
C THR A 228 2.22 -15.87 -14.57
N GLN A 229 2.92 -16.71 -13.81
CA GLN A 229 2.41 -18.01 -13.38
C GLN A 229 1.18 -17.86 -12.48
N THR A 230 1.19 -16.92 -11.52
CA THR A 230 0.03 -16.56 -10.68
C THR A 230 -1.15 -16.14 -11.52
N THR A 231 -0.93 -15.28 -12.53
CA THR A 231 -2.01 -14.80 -13.40
C THR A 231 -2.65 -15.95 -14.18
N LEU A 232 -1.84 -16.90 -14.65
CA LEU A 232 -2.32 -18.08 -15.37
C LEU A 232 -3.04 -19.06 -14.43
N TRP A 233 -2.51 -19.26 -13.22
CA TRP A 233 -3.15 -20.05 -12.17
C TRP A 233 -4.53 -19.49 -11.81
N LEU A 234 -4.61 -18.18 -11.52
CA LEU A 234 -5.88 -17.50 -11.28
C LEU A 234 -6.81 -17.66 -12.49
N ARG A 235 -6.36 -17.43 -13.73
CA ARG A 235 -7.20 -17.64 -14.92
C ARG A 235 -7.76 -19.06 -14.97
N GLY A 236 -6.94 -20.07 -14.76
CA GLY A 236 -7.38 -21.48 -14.74
C GLY A 236 -8.40 -21.80 -13.64
N LEU A 237 -8.31 -21.15 -12.48
CA LEU A 237 -9.31 -21.29 -11.41
C LEU A 237 -10.69 -20.71 -11.78
N TYR A 238 -10.73 -19.69 -12.64
CA TYR A 238 -11.95 -18.94 -12.97
C TYR A 238 -12.48 -19.18 -14.39
N GLU A 239 -11.96 -20.18 -15.12
CA GLU A 239 -12.35 -20.56 -16.48
C GLU A 239 -13.77 -21.18 -16.54
N LYS A 240 -14.81 -20.35 -16.40
CA LYS A 240 -16.18 -20.62 -16.90
C LYS A 240 -16.94 -19.41 -17.43
N ASP A 241 -16.42 -18.19 -17.29
CA ASP A 241 -17.07 -16.99 -17.82
C ASP A 241 -16.02 -15.98 -18.32
N PRO A 242 -15.80 -15.87 -19.65
CA PRO A 242 -14.85 -14.92 -20.22
C PRO A 242 -15.25 -13.45 -20.02
N GLU A 243 -16.49 -13.15 -19.61
CA GLU A 243 -16.94 -11.79 -19.33
C GLU A 243 -16.68 -11.33 -17.88
N ARG A 244 -16.28 -12.26 -16.99
CA ARG A 244 -15.97 -11.96 -15.59
C ARG A 244 -14.59 -12.50 -15.23
N ASN A 245 -13.56 -11.71 -15.51
CA ASN A 245 -12.21 -12.03 -15.05
C ASN A 245 -12.17 -12.09 -13.50
N TRP A 246 -11.18 -12.81 -12.96
CA TRP A 246 -11.03 -13.01 -11.51
C TRP A 246 -11.06 -11.70 -10.71
N TYR A 247 -10.53 -10.63 -11.31
CA TYR A 247 -10.50 -9.29 -10.72
C TYR A 247 -11.90 -8.66 -10.65
N GLN A 248 -12.69 -8.73 -11.73
CA GLN A 248 -14.05 -8.20 -11.80
C GLN A 248 -15.02 -8.87 -10.82
N ARG A 249 -14.82 -10.14 -10.46
CA ARG A 249 -15.61 -10.83 -9.40
C ARG A 249 -15.35 -10.29 -7.99
N TRP A 250 -14.17 -9.74 -7.77
CA TRP A 250 -13.79 -9.12 -6.50
C TRP A 250 -14.21 -7.65 -6.47
N LEU A 251 -14.18 -7.00 -7.64
CA LEU A 251 -14.75 -5.67 -7.81
C LEU A 251 -16.28 -5.66 -7.74
N SER A 252 -16.98 -6.72 -8.18
CA SER A 252 -18.47 -6.83 -8.22
C SER A 252 -19.22 -5.51 -8.48
N ALA A 253 -18.66 -4.65 -9.33
CA ALA A 253 -19.27 -3.37 -9.65
C ALA A 253 -20.36 -3.64 -10.70
N ASP A 254 -21.58 -3.90 -10.24
CA ASP A 254 -22.78 -3.92 -11.08
C ASP A 254 -23.19 -2.51 -11.57
N GLY A 255 -22.40 -1.50 -11.23
CA GLY A 255 -22.64 -0.08 -11.51
C GLY A 255 -23.26 0.69 -10.34
N SER A 256 -23.54 0.04 -9.20
CA SER A 256 -24.24 0.66 -8.05
C SER A 256 -23.37 1.41 -7.04
N GLY A 257 -22.04 1.44 -7.22
CA GLY A 257 -21.10 2.19 -6.37
C GLY A 257 -20.14 1.29 -5.58
N LEU A 258 -19.12 1.89 -4.96
CA LEU A 258 -18.06 1.14 -4.26
C LEU A 258 -18.58 0.33 -3.07
N GLU A 259 -19.62 0.82 -2.41
CA GLU A 259 -20.23 0.15 -1.26
C GLU A 259 -20.89 -1.19 -1.59
N SER A 260 -21.13 -1.48 -2.87
CA SER A 260 -21.68 -2.77 -3.35
C SER A 260 -20.62 -3.85 -3.58
N THR A 261 -19.35 -3.49 -3.48
CA THR A 261 -18.25 -4.38 -3.85
C THR A 261 -17.94 -5.37 -2.73
N ASN A 262 -17.57 -6.61 -3.08
CA ASN A 262 -17.15 -7.61 -2.09
C ASN A 262 -15.97 -7.12 -1.25
N LEU A 263 -15.05 -6.39 -1.88
CA LEU A 263 -13.91 -5.77 -1.22
C LEU A 263 -14.34 -4.83 -0.09
N TYR A 264 -15.28 -3.93 -0.36
CA TYR A 264 -15.82 -3.02 0.65
C TYR A 264 -16.49 -3.78 1.79
N HIS A 265 -17.31 -4.79 1.49
CA HIS A 265 -17.99 -5.60 2.51
C HIS A 265 -17.02 -6.36 3.43
N ILE A 266 -15.93 -6.90 2.89
CA ILE A 266 -14.92 -7.56 3.74
C ILE A 266 -14.22 -6.55 4.66
N LEU A 267 -13.85 -5.38 4.15
CA LEU A 267 -13.24 -4.34 4.98
C LEU A 267 -14.24 -3.83 6.04
N TRP A 268 -15.51 -3.68 5.66
CA TRP A 268 -16.57 -3.21 6.54
C TRP A 268 -16.88 -4.17 7.68
N ASP A 269 -16.88 -5.48 7.41
CA ASP A 269 -17.18 -6.55 8.37
C ASP A 269 -15.90 -7.23 8.90
N TRP A 270 -14.75 -6.57 8.83
CA TRP A 270 -13.43 -7.18 9.12
C TRP A 270 -13.35 -7.99 10.42
N PRO A 271 -13.84 -7.50 11.59
CA PRO A 271 -13.76 -8.29 12.83
C PRO A 271 -14.59 -9.58 12.77
N ALA A 272 -15.83 -9.50 12.27
CA ALA A 272 -16.71 -10.66 12.12
C ALA A 272 -16.14 -11.66 11.11
N LYS A 273 -15.51 -11.17 10.04
CA LYS A 273 -14.85 -12.02 9.05
C LYS A 273 -13.62 -12.73 9.64
N TRP A 274 -12.78 -12.00 10.37
CA TRP A 274 -11.65 -12.56 11.10
C TRP A 274 -12.08 -13.67 12.06
N ALA A 275 -13.15 -13.44 12.82
CA ALA A 275 -13.70 -14.41 13.75
C ALA A 275 -14.22 -15.67 13.04
N MET A 276 -15.03 -15.48 11.99
CA MET A 276 -15.50 -16.58 11.14
C MET A 276 -14.36 -17.43 10.58
N TRP A 277 -13.23 -16.83 10.21
CA TRP A 277 -12.09 -17.56 9.66
C TRP A 277 -11.24 -18.29 10.69
N ASN A 278 -11.23 -17.85 11.95
CA ASN A 278 -10.51 -18.52 13.03
C ASN A 278 -11.41 -19.49 13.83
N ASP A 279 -12.64 -19.73 13.35
CA ASP A 279 -13.64 -20.63 13.97
C ASP A 279 -13.87 -20.32 15.45
N CYS A 280 -14.05 -19.02 15.72
CA CYS A 280 -14.20 -18.43 17.05
C CYS A 280 -15.37 -17.44 17.03
N ASP A 281 -15.99 -17.21 18.20
CA ASP A 281 -16.94 -16.12 18.36
C ASP A 281 -16.20 -14.77 18.35
N GLU A 282 -16.80 -13.72 17.76
CA GLU A 282 -16.16 -12.40 17.62
C GLU A 282 -15.66 -11.80 18.94
N ILE A 283 -16.35 -12.12 20.03
CA ILE A 283 -16.03 -11.65 21.38
C ILE A 283 -14.90 -12.46 22.02
N GLU A 284 -14.74 -13.73 21.61
CA GLU A 284 -13.76 -14.68 22.17
C GLU A 284 -12.50 -14.81 21.31
N CYS A 285 -12.54 -14.32 20.07
CA CYS A 285 -11.42 -14.41 19.16
C CYS A 285 -10.30 -13.44 19.47
N ASP A 286 -9.07 -13.84 19.13
CA ASP A 286 -7.92 -12.94 19.14
C ASP A 286 -8.21 -11.69 18.30
N GLU A 287 -7.74 -10.54 18.79
CA GLU A 287 -7.99 -9.25 18.17
C GLU A 287 -7.58 -9.28 16.68
N PRO A 288 -8.47 -8.88 15.75
CA PRO A 288 -8.16 -8.95 14.33
C PRO A 288 -6.94 -8.08 14.02
N PRO A 289 -5.92 -8.62 13.33
CA PRO A 289 -4.76 -7.84 12.97
C PRO A 289 -5.13 -6.75 11.96
N LEU A 290 -4.30 -5.71 11.87
CA LEU A 290 -4.44 -4.63 10.87
C LEU A 290 -4.72 -5.21 9.49
N PRO A 291 -5.79 -4.78 8.78
CA PRO A 291 -6.15 -5.41 7.52
C PRO A 291 -5.04 -5.24 6.47
N GLY A 292 -4.22 -4.20 6.54
CA GLY A 292 -3.11 -3.96 5.60
C GLY A 292 -2.37 -5.21 5.13
N GLY A 293 -1.94 -6.09 6.05
CA GLY A 293 -1.29 -7.38 5.74
C GLY A 293 -2.22 -8.60 5.62
N PRO A 294 -2.81 -9.03 6.73
CA PRO A 294 -3.73 -10.16 6.81
C PRO A 294 -4.91 -10.14 5.83
N PHE A 295 -5.47 -8.97 5.46
CA PHE A 295 -6.59 -8.86 4.52
C PHE A 295 -6.31 -9.60 3.22
N PHE A 296 -5.08 -9.51 2.77
CA PHE A 296 -4.64 -10.11 1.54
C PHE A 296 -4.43 -11.62 1.65
N ARG A 297 -3.90 -12.12 2.77
CA ARG A 297 -3.90 -13.56 3.09
C ARG A 297 -5.33 -14.13 3.10
N ILE A 298 -6.28 -13.32 3.51
CA ILE A 298 -7.69 -13.64 3.60
C ILE A 298 -8.40 -13.59 2.24
N LEU A 299 -8.12 -12.58 1.41
CA LEU A 299 -8.56 -12.55 0.02
C LEU A 299 -8.05 -13.80 -0.71
N ALA A 300 -6.81 -14.19 -0.39
CA ALA A 300 -6.19 -15.43 -0.83
C ALA A 300 -6.90 -16.69 -0.28
N TYR A 301 -7.29 -16.74 1.00
CA TYR A 301 -8.06 -17.85 1.58
C TYR A 301 -9.46 -17.98 0.97
N ASP A 302 -10.17 -16.87 0.73
CA ASP A 302 -11.44 -16.90 0.00
C ASP A 302 -11.22 -17.47 -1.41
N VAL A 303 -10.15 -17.07 -2.12
CA VAL A 303 -9.79 -17.68 -3.41
C VAL A 303 -9.47 -19.17 -3.29
N ASP A 304 -8.76 -19.59 -2.25
CA ASP A 304 -8.43 -20.99 -1.98
C ASP A 304 -9.66 -21.83 -1.60
N GLN A 305 -10.61 -21.30 -0.82
CA GLN A 305 -11.90 -21.94 -0.54
C GLN A 305 -12.76 -22.03 -1.81
N TYR A 306 -12.80 -20.97 -2.63
CA TYR A 306 -13.44 -21.01 -3.94
C TYR A 306 -12.76 -22.00 -4.90
N ALA A 307 -11.43 -22.16 -4.80
CA ALA A 307 -10.65 -23.14 -5.56
C ALA A 307 -10.75 -24.57 -4.99
N GLY A 308 -10.97 -24.69 -3.68
CA GLY A 308 -11.04 -25.89 -2.84
C GLY A 308 -12.41 -26.57 -2.83
N TYR A 309 -13.41 -25.95 -3.49
CA TYR A 309 -14.60 -26.62 -4.02
C TYR A 309 -14.51 -26.84 -5.55
N PRO A 310 -13.53 -27.60 -6.09
CA PRO A 310 -13.42 -27.90 -7.51
C PRO A 310 -14.30 -29.10 -7.92
N GLN A 311 -15.37 -29.43 -7.19
CA GLN A 311 -16.29 -30.52 -7.58
C GLN A 311 -17.05 -30.25 -8.91
N ARG A 312 -16.77 -29.12 -9.59
CA ARG A 312 -17.30 -28.78 -10.91
C ARG A 312 -16.22 -28.41 -11.94
N GLY A 313 -14.94 -28.58 -11.64
CA GLY A 313 -13.83 -28.32 -12.55
C GLY A 313 -13.29 -29.61 -13.18
N TYR A 314 -14.03 -30.18 -14.13
CA TYR A 314 -13.64 -31.31 -15.01
C TYR A 314 -13.53 -32.72 -14.37
N ASP A 315 -14.64 -33.47 -14.35
CA ASP A 315 -14.64 -34.86 -14.84
C ASP A 315 -15.69 -34.97 -15.97
N PRO A 316 -15.26 -35.00 -17.24
CA PRO A 316 -16.15 -35.25 -18.35
C PRO A 316 -15.87 -36.60 -19.03
N GLN A 317 -15.46 -37.68 -18.31
CA GLN A 317 -15.69 -39.09 -18.68
C GLN A 317 -14.93 -40.12 -17.78
N LEU A 318 -15.42 -40.40 -16.56
CA LEU A 318 -15.25 -41.73 -15.93
C LEU A 318 -16.58 -42.48 -15.78
N SER A 319 -17.45 -42.33 -16.78
CA SER A 319 -18.40 -43.37 -17.15
C SER A 319 -17.85 -44.15 -18.36
N TYR A 320 -17.68 -45.47 -18.14
CA TYR A 320 -17.45 -46.56 -19.11
C TYR A 320 -16.10 -46.61 -19.87
N ASP A 321 -15.22 -47.57 -19.54
CA ASP A 321 -15.39 -48.95 -20.02
C ASP A 321 -14.42 -49.98 -19.38
N ASP A 322 -14.97 -51.18 -19.25
CA ASP A 322 -14.42 -52.49 -18.92
C ASP A 322 -12.92 -52.73 -19.11
N ARG A 323 -12.26 -53.19 -18.03
CA ARG A 323 -11.41 -54.40 -18.00
C ARG A 323 -11.38 -55.05 -16.61
N SER A 324 -12.41 -55.84 -16.30
CA SER A 324 -12.30 -57.23 -15.80
C SER A 324 -13.67 -57.84 -15.64
#